data_AF-A0A850DDT6-F1
#
_entry.id   AF-A0A850DDT6-F1
#
_cell.length_a   1.000
_cell.length_b   1.000
_cell.length_c   1.000
_cell.angle_alpha   90.00
_cell.angle_beta   90.00
_cell.angle_gamma   90.00
#
_symmetry.space_group_name_H-M   'P 1'
#
loop_
_entity.id
_entity.type
_entity.pdbx_description
1 polymer ?
#
loop_
_entity_poly.entity_id
_entity_poly.type
_entity_poly.pdbx_seq_one_letter_code
_entity_poly.pdbx_strand_id
1 'polypeptide(L)'
;MNESSDPARDNEGPPTLDSDGETILIPLHGEIGGVARFHAVRSVRPGDPDYDDLLSRARANAGRATFPARAPDPERLAQVRRDAGLS
;
A
#
# COMPACT_ATOMS: atom_id res chain seq x y z
N MET A 1 15.24 -16.24 21.86
CA MET A 1 15.12 -16.13 20.40
C MET A 1 14.43 -14.80 20.16
N ASN A 2 15.18 -13.76 19.82
CA ASN A 2 14.58 -12.46 19.49
C ASN A 2 14.14 -12.55 18.03
N GLU A 3 12.83 -12.57 17.82
CA GLU A 3 12.26 -12.31 16.49
C GLU A 3 12.66 -10.88 16.13
N SER A 4 13.49 -10.75 15.09
CA SER A 4 13.78 -9.48 14.46
C SER A 4 12.46 -8.93 13.92
N SER A 5 11.80 -8.05 14.69
CA SER A 5 10.76 -7.18 14.15
C SER A 5 11.41 -6.36 13.05
N ASP A 6 11.14 -6.75 11.80
CA ASP A 6 11.51 -5.97 10.64
C ASP A 6 10.69 -4.68 10.69
N PRO A 7 11.30 -3.50 10.91
CA PRO A 7 10.57 -2.25 11.11
C PRO A 7 9.70 -1.87 9.89
N ALA A 8 9.93 -2.49 8.73
CA ALA A 8 9.04 -2.38 7.58
C ALA A 8 7.67 -3.05 7.83
N ARG A 9 7.62 -4.18 8.53
CA ARG A 9 6.38 -4.95 8.80
C ARG A 9 5.49 -4.32 9.86
N ASP A 10 6.07 -3.64 10.84
CA ASP A 10 5.30 -2.92 11.89
C ASP A 10 4.53 -1.71 11.33
N ASN A 11 4.88 -1.30 10.12
CA ASN A 11 4.29 -0.20 9.37
C ASN A 11 3.23 -0.69 8.35
N GLU A 12 3.01 -1.99 8.23
CA GLU A 12 2.04 -2.58 7.33
C GLU A 12 0.69 -2.78 8.02
N GLY A 13 -0.37 -2.22 7.44
CA GLY A 13 -1.75 -2.52 7.82
C GLY A 13 -2.18 -3.91 7.32
N PRO A 14 -3.38 -4.37 7.72
CA PRO A 14 -3.89 -5.66 7.26
C PRO A 14 -4.03 -5.66 5.72
N PRO A 15 -3.50 -6.69 5.02
CA PRO A 15 -3.67 -6.81 3.57
C PRO A 15 -5.15 -7.08 3.26
N THR A 16 -5.63 -6.60 2.13
CA THR A 16 -7.01 -6.81 1.65
C THR A 16 -7.03 -6.93 0.12
N LEU A 17 -8.14 -7.40 -0.45
CA LEU A 17 -8.30 -7.48 -1.90
C LEU A 17 -8.78 -6.15 -2.48
N ASP A 18 -8.25 -5.80 -3.65
CA ASP A 18 -8.76 -4.74 -4.49
C ASP A 18 -10.09 -5.17 -5.16
N SER A 19 -10.74 -4.22 -5.84
CA SER A 19 -11.98 -4.36 -6.58
C SER A 19 -11.94 -5.39 -7.71
N ASP A 20 -10.76 -5.73 -8.23
CA ASP A 20 -10.57 -6.80 -9.21
C ASP A 20 -10.62 -8.22 -8.59
N GLY A 21 -10.59 -8.32 -7.25
CA GLY A 21 -10.60 -9.59 -6.52
C GLY A 21 -9.29 -10.38 -6.60
N GLU A 22 -8.26 -9.84 -7.25
CA GLU A 22 -6.96 -10.50 -7.46
C GLU A 22 -5.82 -9.68 -6.88
N THR A 23 -5.79 -8.37 -7.08
CA THR A 23 -4.73 -7.52 -6.54
C THR A 23 -4.85 -7.43 -5.02
N ILE A 24 -3.76 -7.72 -4.31
CA ILE A 24 -3.67 -7.56 -2.86
C ILE A 24 -3.13 -6.15 -2.58
N LEU A 25 -3.84 -5.41 -1.75
CA LEU A 25 -3.46 -4.09 -1.28
C LEU A 25 -3.00 -4.16 0.18
N ILE A 26 -1.79 -3.69 0.44
CA ILE A 26 -1.20 -3.60 1.78
C ILE A 26 -1.09 -2.13 2.16
N PRO A 27 -1.84 -1.65 3.16
CA PRO A 27 -1.66 -0.30 3.67
C PRO A 27 -0.26 -0.16 4.25
N LEU A 28 0.40 0.94 3.93
CA LEU A 28 1.68 1.31 4.51
C LEU A 28 1.50 2.63 5.26
N HIS A 29 1.99 2.67 6.49
CA HIS A 29 2.02 3.87 7.32
C HIS A 29 3.46 4.17 7.68
N GLY A 30 3.80 5.44 7.85
CA GLY A 30 5.13 5.75 8.35
C GLY A 30 5.34 7.23 8.52
N GLU A 31 6.54 7.55 9.00
CA GLU A 31 6.94 8.92 9.27
C GLU A 31 8.30 9.18 8.61
N ILE A 32 8.38 10.27 7.85
CA ILE A 32 9.61 10.74 7.22
C ILE A 32 10.17 11.87 8.09
N GLY A 33 11.35 11.61 8.68
CA GLY A 33 12.16 12.63 9.35
C GLY A 33 11.52 13.31 10.56
N GLY A 34 10.55 12.69 11.24
CA GLY A 34 9.89 13.30 12.39
C GLY A 34 8.80 14.34 12.06
N VAL A 35 8.60 14.62 10.77
CA VAL A 35 7.89 15.84 10.31
C VAL A 35 6.70 15.56 9.40
N ALA A 36 6.69 14.42 8.71
CA ALA A 36 5.64 14.08 7.76
C ALA A 36 5.19 12.63 7.94
N ARG A 37 3.90 12.44 8.23
CA ARG A 37 3.27 11.12 8.21
C ARG A 37 2.76 10.83 6.81
N PHE A 38 2.98 9.61 6.33
CA PHE A 38 2.44 9.16 5.06
C PHE A 38 1.51 7.97 5.25
N HIS A 39 0.58 7.88 4.31
CA HIS A 39 -0.28 6.73 4.08
C HIS A 39 -0.10 6.34 2.62
N ALA A 40 0.43 5.14 2.38
CA ALA A 40 0.66 4.60 1.06
C ALA A 40 0.01 3.22 0.95
N VAL A 41 0.00 2.67 -0.26
CA VAL A 41 -0.51 1.32 -0.54
C VAL A 41 0.49 0.59 -1.40
N ARG A 42 0.92 -0.60 -0.96
CA ARG A 42 1.68 -1.54 -1.79
C ARG A 42 0.69 -2.48 -2.47
N SER A 43 0.80 -2.62 -3.78
CA SER A 43 0.03 -3.59 -4.56
C SER A 43 0.88 -4.83 -4.80
N VAL A 44 0.32 -6.02 -4.57
CA VAL A 44 0.92 -7.32 -4.85
C VAL A 44 -0.02 -8.08 -5.79
N ARG A 45 0.52 -8.60 -6.88
CA ARG A 45 -0.22 -9.25 -7.97
C ARG A 45 0.12 -10.73 -8.09
N PRO A 46 -0.74 -11.53 -8.74
CA PRO A 46 -0.41 -12.92 -9.08
C PRO A 46 0.95 -13.01 -9.77
N GLY A 47 1.84 -13.86 -9.25
CA GLY A 47 3.21 -14.02 -9.74
C GLY A 47 4.28 -13.24 -8.96
N ASP A 48 3.89 -12.31 -8.08
CA ASP A 48 4.82 -11.71 -7.13
C ASP A 48 5.22 -12.75 -6.04
N PRO A 49 6.47 -12.73 -5.54
CA PRO A 49 6.97 -13.75 -4.61
C PRO A 49 6.14 -13.92 -3.33
N ASP A 50 5.53 -12.83 -2.84
CA ASP A 50 4.78 -12.83 -1.57
C ASP A 50 3.27 -13.05 -1.78
N TYR A 51 2.81 -13.21 -3.03
CA TYR A 51 1.38 -13.18 -3.36
C TYR A 51 0.60 -14.31 -2.67
N ASP A 52 1.06 -15.55 -2.82
CA ASP A 52 0.34 -16.73 -2.32
C ASP A 52 0.24 -16.73 -0.79
N ASP A 53 1.29 -16.29 -0.11
CA ASP A 53 1.33 -16.16 1.35
C ASP A 53 0.36 -15.08 1.86
N LEU A 54 0.19 -14.00 1.10
CA LEU A 54 -0.66 -12.88 1.47
C LEU A 54 -2.14 -13.10 1.11
N LEU A 55 -2.43 -13.92 0.09
CA LEU A 55 -3.77 -14.09 -0.46
C LEU A 55 -4.81 -14.56 0.57
N SER A 56 -4.43 -15.51 1.42
CA SER A 56 -5.35 -16.03 2.45
C SER A 56 -5.74 -14.95 3.46
N ARG A 57 -4.77 -14.11 3.86
CA ARG A 57 -5.00 -12.97 4.77
C ARG A 57 -5.82 -11.87 4.08
N ALA A 58 -5.52 -11.58 2.83
CA ALA A 58 -6.23 -10.58 2.02
C ALA A 58 -7.72 -10.94 1.86
N ARG A 59 -8.01 -12.22 1.58
CA ARG A 59 -9.38 -12.74 1.49
C ARG A 59 -10.15 -12.61 2.81
N ALA A 60 -9.51 -12.88 3.94
CA ALA A 60 -10.13 -12.72 5.26
C ALA A 60 -10.49 -11.26 5.60
N ASN A 61 -9.81 -10.31 4.96
CA ASN A 61 -10.05 -8.88 5.11
C ASN A 61 -10.82 -8.26 3.93
N ALA A 62 -11.32 -9.08 2.99
CA ALA A 62 -12.06 -8.59 1.84
C ALA A 62 -13.28 -7.77 2.28
N GLY A 63 -13.51 -6.62 1.64
CA GLY A 63 -14.60 -5.70 1.98
C GLY A 63 -14.37 -4.83 3.23
N ARG A 64 -13.24 -5.00 3.94
CA ARG A 64 -12.78 -4.07 5.00
C ARG A 64 -11.80 -3.01 4.50
N ALA A 65 -11.52 -3.01 3.21
CA ALA A 65 -10.63 -2.07 2.55
C ALA A 65 -11.18 -0.64 2.61
N THR A 66 -10.79 0.15 3.60
CA THR A 66 -10.92 1.62 3.56
C THR A 66 -9.64 2.22 3.02
N PHE A 67 -9.32 1.96 1.76
CA PHE A 67 -8.40 2.84 1.05
C PHE A 67 -9.17 4.03 0.50
N PRO A 68 -8.58 5.22 0.44
CA PRO A 68 -9.12 6.25 -0.43
C PRO A 68 -9.08 5.70 -1.86
N ALA A 69 -10.22 5.20 -2.35
CA ALA A 69 -10.41 4.75 -3.72
C ALA A 69 -10.23 5.88 -4.76
N ARG A 70 -9.99 7.11 -4.28
CA ARG A 70 -9.82 8.27 -5.14
C ARG A 70 -8.41 8.26 -5.71
N ALA A 71 -8.31 7.89 -6.99
CA ALA A 71 -7.14 8.17 -7.79
C ALA A 71 -6.72 9.64 -7.61
N PRO A 72 -5.40 9.93 -7.54
CA PRO A 72 -4.94 11.31 -7.46
C PRO A 72 -5.49 12.10 -8.64
N ASP A 73 -5.99 13.30 -8.35
CA ASP A 73 -6.51 14.21 -9.37
C ASP A 73 -5.45 14.40 -10.48
N PRO A 74 -5.76 14.06 -11.74
CA PRO A 74 -4.78 14.05 -12.81
C PRO A 74 -4.18 15.43 -13.06
N GLU A 75 -4.93 16.51 -12.85
CA GLU A 75 -4.39 17.88 -12.99
C GLU A 75 -3.35 18.17 -11.90
N ARG A 76 -3.65 17.74 -10.68
CA ARG A 76 -2.77 17.92 -9.52
C ARG A 76 -1.50 17.07 -9.67
N LEU A 77 -1.63 15.85 -10.19
CA LEU A 77 -0.50 14.99 -10.53
C LEU A 77 0.36 15.61 -11.63
N ALA A 78 -0.25 16.16 -12.69
CA ALA A 78 0.46 16.84 -13.76
C ALA A 78 1.18 18.12 -13.28
N GLN A 79 0.60 18.84 -12.31
CA GLN A 79 1.25 19.98 -11.68
C GLN A 79 2.49 19.54 -10.88
N VAL A 80 2.37 18.52 -10.02
CA VAL A 80 3.50 17.98 -9.25
C VAL A 80 4.62 17.48 -10.16
N ARG A 81 4.28 16.79 -11.25
CA ARG A 81 5.27 16.33 -12.24
C ARG A 81 6.03 17.48 -12.90
N ARG A 82 5.32 18.57 -13.27
CA ARG A 82 5.95 19.79 -13.81
C ARG A 82 6.86 20.45 -12.78
N ASP A 83 6.40 20.62 -11.54
CA ASP A 83 7.18 21.25 -10.47
C ASP A 83 8.44 20.43 -10.11
N ALA A 84 8.38 19.10 -10.26
CA ALA A 84 9.51 18.20 -10.07
C ALA A 84 10.44 18.08 -11.29
N GLY A 85 10.13 18.73 -12.41
CA GLY A 85 10.90 18.63 -13.66
C GLY A 85 10.78 17.28 -14.38
N LEU A 86 9.77 16.48 -14.03
CA LEU A 86 9.50 15.16 -14.61
C LEU A 86 8.45 15.31 -15.72
N SER A 87 8.90 15.60 -16.94
CA SER A 87 8.05 15.68 -18.13
C SER A 87 7.88 14.30 -18.76
#